data_AF-A0A1V4I5P6-F1
#
_entry.id   AF-A0A1V4I5P6-F1
#
_cell.length_a   1.000
_cell.length_b   1.000
_cell.length_c   1.000
_cell.angle_alpha   90.00
_cell.angle_beta   90.00
_cell.angle_gamma   90.00
#
_symmetry.space_group_name_H-M   'P 1'
#
loop_
_entity.id
_entity.type
_entity.pdbx_description
1 polymer ?
#
loop_
_entity_poly.entity_id
_entity_poly.type
_entity_poly.pdbx_seq_one_letter_code
_entity_poly.pdbx_strand_id
1 'polypeptide(L)'
;MNSFENIEAYSWNHKRIEYASKIIDDSLIKYCETVIPIEIRIFFGIESCKPGDKVNIIILHNCQEYTGRIYFENNFNRSKLKLDKRFIDIIVEKIKKLNEVDGKIKLRFIKEKVNKYSTKIIVEV
;
A
#
# COMPACT_ATOMS: atom_id res chain seq x y z
N MET A 1 0.27 23.35 -18.05
CA MET A 1 1.16 23.09 -16.90
C MET A 1 0.23 22.63 -15.78
N ASN A 2 -0.03 21.33 -15.67
CA ASN A 2 -1.03 20.81 -14.73
C ASN A 2 -0.35 20.63 -13.36
N SER A 3 -0.90 21.32 -12.36
CA SER A 3 -0.61 21.12 -10.95
C SER A 3 -0.66 19.63 -10.60
N PHE A 4 0.40 19.12 -9.98
CA PHE A 4 0.44 17.75 -9.50
C PHE A 4 -0.49 17.62 -8.29
N GLU A 5 -1.72 17.17 -8.50
CA GLU A 5 -2.67 16.97 -7.42
C GLU A 5 -2.24 15.77 -6.57
N ASN A 6 -1.90 16.05 -5.30
CA ASN A 6 -1.88 15.02 -4.27
C ASN A 6 -3.32 14.59 -4.04
N ILE A 7 -3.62 13.32 -4.28
CA ILE A 7 -4.94 12.77 -4.00
C ILE A 7 -4.89 12.07 -2.65
N GLU A 8 -5.76 12.51 -1.74
CA GLU A 8 -6.04 11.84 -0.48
C GLU A 8 -7.35 11.07 -0.62
N ALA A 9 -7.30 9.76 -0.36
CA ALA A 9 -8.46 8.88 -0.45
C ALA A 9 -8.45 7.92 0.73
N TYR A 10 -9.34 8.15 1.70
CA TYR A 10 -9.40 7.39 2.95
C TYR A 10 -8.05 7.43 3.69
N SER A 11 -7.45 6.26 3.95
CA SER A 11 -6.15 6.12 4.57
C SER A 11 -4.98 6.13 3.58
N TRP A 12 -5.23 6.45 2.31
CA TRP A 12 -4.21 6.54 1.26
C TRP A 12 -3.93 7.98 0.86
N ASN A 13 -2.67 8.26 0.50
CA ASN A 13 -2.31 9.36 -0.36
C ASN A 13 -1.45 8.87 -1.52
N HIS A 14 -1.53 9.50 -2.69
CA HIS A 14 -0.57 9.21 -3.75
C HIS A 14 -0.27 10.44 -4.59
N LYS A 15 0.94 10.44 -5.14
CA LYS A 15 1.35 11.39 -6.17
C LYS A 15 1.45 10.62 -7.48
N ARG A 16 0.29 10.47 -8.15
CA ARG A 16 0.00 9.70 -9.38
C ARG A 16 0.88 8.46 -9.63
N ILE A 17 2.13 8.64 -10.04
CA ILE A 17 3.03 7.57 -10.49
C ILE A 17 4.29 7.42 -9.63
N GLU A 18 4.64 8.41 -8.80
CA GLU A 18 5.91 8.42 -8.07
C GLU A 18 5.85 7.53 -6.81
N TYR A 19 4.84 7.76 -5.98
CA TYR A 19 4.62 6.99 -4.77
C TYR A 19 3.14 6.97 -4.38
N ALA A 20 2.78 5.95 -3.61
CA ALA A 20 1.54 5.89 -2.84
C ALA A 20 1.90 5.61 -1.38
N SER A 21 1.30 6.30 -0.42
CA SER A 21 1.45 5.99 1.00
C SER A 21 0.12 5.59 1.60
N LYS A 22 0.17 4.60 2.47
CA LYS A 22 -0.96 4.09 3.24
C LYS A 22 -0.70 4.35 4.71
N ILE A 23 -1.58 5.08 5.39
CA ILE A 23 -1.58 5.15 6.85
C ILE A 23 -1.63 3.73 7.40
N ILE A 24 -0.75 3.41 8.33
CA ILE A 24 -0.75 2.10 8.96
C ILE A 24 -1.84 2.13 10.02
N ASP A 25 -2.87 1.32 9.82
CA ASP A 25 -4.03 1.21 10.70
C ASP A 25 -4.21 -0.23 11.21
N ASP A 26 -5.09 -0.41 12.19
CA ASP A 26 -5.40 -1.72 12.77
C ASP A 26 -5.82 -2.74 11.73
N SER A 27 -6.50 -2.31 10.67
CA SER A 27 -6.95 -3.23 9.62
C SER A 27 -5.77 -3.86 8.88
N LEU A 28 -4.77 -3.04 8.53
CA LEU A 28 -3.55 -3.51 7.89
C LEU A 28 -2.76 -4.45 8.80
N ILE A 29 -2.64 -4.12 10.08
CA ILE A 29 -1.89 -4.93 11.06
C ILE A 29 -2.59 -6.26 11.32
N LYS A 30 -3.91 -6.22 11.56
CA LYS A 30 -4.69 -7.39 11.96
C LYS A 30 -4.90 -8.37 10.81
N TYR A 31 -5.20 -7.87 9.61
CA TYR A 31 -5.57 -8.72 8.47
C TYR A 31 -4.44 -8.86 7.45
N CYS A 32 -3.33 -8.13 7.60
CA CYS A 32 -2.27 -8.02 6.58
C CYS A 32 -2.82 -7.53 5.23
N GLU A 33 -3.96 -6.83 5.28
CA GLU A 33 -4.76 -6.49 4.12
C GLU A 33 -5.24 -5.06 4.23
N THR A 34 -5.34 -4.40 3.09
CA THR A 34 -5.97 -3.09 3.00
C THR A 34 -6.68 -2.91 1.68
N VAL A 35 -7.67 -2.03 1.65
CA VAL A 35 -8.43 -1.71 0.44
C VAL A 35 -7.64 -0.70 -0.35
N ILE A 36 -7.55 -0.89 -1.66
CA ILE A 36 -7.01 0.10 -2.59
C ILE A 36 -8.21 0.89 -3.16
N PRO A 37 -8.36 2.19 -2.85
CA PRO A 37 -9.38 3.05 -3.46
C PRO A 37 -9.21 3.15 -4.98
N ILE A 38 -10.28 3.51 -5.69
CA ILE A 38 -10.27 3.57 -7.16
C ILE A 38 -9.21 4.56 -7.67
N GLU A 39 -9.00 5.64 -6.96
CA GLU A 39 -8.05 6.71 -7.23
C GLU A 39 -6.60 6.22 -7.20
N ILE A 40 -6.31 5.23 -6.34
CA ILE A 40 -4.96 4.69 -6.13
C ILE A 40 -4.63 3.60 -7.17
N ARG A 41 -5.63 3.04 -7.88
CA ARG A 41 -5.44 1.91 -8.81
C ARG A 41 -4.40 2.19 -9.90
N ILE A 42 -4.32 3.43 -10.38
CA ILE A 42 -3.36 3.85 -11.40
C ILE A 42 -1.90 3.68 -10.96
N PHE A 43 -1.60 3.89 -9.68
CA PHE A 43 -0.26 3.67 -9.16
C PHE A 43 0.15 2.20 -9.32
N PHE A 44 -0.79 1.29 -9.01
CA PHE A 44 -0.60 -0.14 -9.12
C PHE A 44 -0.75 -0.70 -10.54
N GLY A 45 -1.31 0.07 -11.49
CA GLY A 45 -1.56 -0.39 -12.86
C GLY A 45 -2.67 -1.45 -12.94
N ILE A 46 -3.73 -1.28 -12.14
CA ILE A 46 -4.84 -2.24 -11.98
C ILE A 46 -6.20 -1.65 -12.38
N GLU A 47 -6.24 -0.58 -13.16
CA GLU A 47 -7.47 0.14 -13.53
C GLU A 47 -8.42 -0.72 -14.37
N SER A 48 -7.85 -1.61 -15.18
CA SER A 48 -8.60 -2.51 -16.08
C SER A 48 -8.97 -3.86 -15.46
N CYS A 49 -8.55 -4.12 -14.22
CA CYS A 49 -8.84 -5.37 -13.53
C CYS A 49 -10.32 -5.46 -13.11
N LYS A 50 -10.83 -6.69 -13.12
CA LYS A 50 -12.23 -7.05 -12.87
C LYS A 50 -12.39 -7.90 -11.61
N PRO A 51 -13.61 -8.00 -11.04
CA PRO A 51 -13.92 -8.96 -9.98
C PRO A 51 -13.37 -10.37 -10.29
N GLY A 52 -12.66 -10.96 -9.33
CA GLY A 52 -12.00 -12.26 -9.49
C GLY A 52 -10.52 -12.19 -9.90
N ASP A 53 -10.07 -11.07 -10.48
CA ASP A 53 -8.67 -10.91 -10.90
C ASP A 53 -7.72 -10.89 -9.70
N LYS A 54 -6.51 -11.38 -9.93
CA LYS A 54 -5.42 -11.42 -8.96
C LYS A 54 -4.11 -10.99 -9.62
N VAL A 55 -3.41 -10.06 -9.00
CA VAL A 55 -2.09 -9.57 -9.43
C VAL A 55 -1.10 -9.82 -8.30
N ASN A 56 -0.07 -10.62 -8.56
CA ASN A 56 1.02 -10.78 -7.60
C ASN A 56 1.99 -9.61 -7.74
N ILE A 57 2.46 -9.10 -6.60
CA ILE A 57 3.45 -8.03 -6.54
C ILE A 57 4.62 -8.42 -5.65
N ILE A 58 5.76 -7.77 -5.86
CA ILE A 58 6.96 -7.90 -5.05
C ILE A 58 7.13 -6.61 -4.26
N ILE A 59 7.38 -6.76 -2.96
CA ILE A 59 7.66 -5.68 -2.03
C ILE A 59 9.13 -5.79 -1.62
N LEU A 60 9.89 -4.74 -1.86
CA LEU A 60 11.25 -4.57 -1.36
C LEU A 60 11.23 -3.74 -0.08
N HIS A 61 11.82 -4.26 0.99
CA HIS A 61 12.02 -3.51 2.23
C HIS A 61 13.40 -3.84 2.80
N ASN A 62 14.25 -2.82 2.98
CA ASN A 62 15.62 -2.97 3.49
C ASN A 62 16.42 -4.09 2.77
N CYS A 63 16.38 -4.10 1.44
CA CYS A 63 17.02 -5.12 0.57
C CYS A 63 16.45 -6.55 0.69
N GLN A 64 15.36 -6.76 1.41
CA GLN A 64 14.65 -8.05 1.48
C GLN A 64 13.39 -8.03 0.61
N GLU A 65 13.09 -9.16 -0.01
CA GLU A 65 11.91 -9.34 -0.86
C GLU A 65 10.79 -10.04 -0.11
N TYR A 66 9.59 -9.49 -0.27
CA TYR A 66 8.33 -10.01 0.27
C TYR A 66 7.31 -10.09 -0.85
N THR A 67 6.35 -11.01 -0.71
CA THR A 67 5.26 -11.12 -1.66
C THR A 67 4.05 -10.30 -1.22
N GLY A 68 3.36 -9.71 -2.18
CA GLY A 68 2.02 -9.17 -2.00
C GLY A 68 1.08 -9.68 -3.08
N ARG A 69 -0.21 -9.53 -2.85
CA ARG A 69 -1.24 -9.83 -3.83
C ARG A 69 -2.32 -8.77 -3.82
N ILE A 70 -2.59 -8.22 -4.99
CA ILE A 70 -3.76 -7.40 -5.23
C ILE A 70 -4.86 -8.32 -5.77
N TYR A 71 -6.08 -8.20 -5.27
CA TYR A 71 -7.22 -8.96 -5.75
C TYR A 71 -8.52 -8.16 -5.69
N PHE A 72 -9.45 -8.54 -6.55
CA PHE A 72 -10.77 -7.92 -6.65
C PHE A 72 -11.83 -8.88 -6.15
N GLU A 73 -12.61 -8.46 -5.17
CA GLU A 73 -13.68 -9.29 -4.59
C GLU A 73 -14.78 -9.54 -5.64
N ASN A 74 -15.38 -10.73 -5.66
CA ASN A 74 -16.39 -11.09 -6.67
C ASN A 74 -17.68 -10.27 -6.55
N ASN A 75 -18.04 -9.87 -5.32
CA ASN A 75 -19.34 -9.29 -5.02
C ASN A 75 -19.32 -7.74 -5.03
N PHE A 76 -18.13 -7.14 -5.09
CA PHE A 76 -17.94 -5.70 -5.04
C PHE A 76 -16.78 -5.32 -5.94
N ASN A 77 -16.85 -4.21 -6.67
CA ASN A 77 -15.70 -3.65 -7.40
C ASN A 77 -14.66 -3.06 -6.41
N ARG A 78 -14.23 -3.85 -5.43
CA ARG A 78 -13.33 -3.48 -4.34
C ARG A 78 -12.02 -4.22 -4.52
N SER A 79 -10.98 -3.46 -4.78
CA SER A 79 -9.59 -3.92 -4.83
C SER A 79 -9.01 -3.96 -3.42
N LYS A 80 -8.30 -5.04 -3.10
CA LYS A 80 -7.57 -5.22 -1.84
C LYS A 80 -6.12 -5.58 -2.14
N LEU A 81 -5.22 -5.06 -1.31
CA LEU A 81 -3.81 -5.43 -1.23
C LEU A 81 -3.60 -6.30 0.00
N LYS A 82 -3.17 -7.54 -0.19
CA LYS A 82 -2.67 -8.43 0.85
C LYS A 82 -1.15 -8.44 0.83
N LEU A 83 -0.53 -8.35 1.99
CA LEU A 83 0.91 -8.37 2.17
C LEU A 83 1.35 -9.64 2.92
N ASP A 84 2.58 -10.08 2.69
CA ASP A 84 3.21 -11.15 3.46
C ASP A 84 3.17 -10.82 4.96
N LYS A 85 2.75 -11.79 5.79
CA LYS A 85 2.68 -11.63 7.24
C LYS A 85 4.04 -11.26 7.84
N ARG A 86 5.13 -11.84 7.34
CA ARG A 86 6.50 -11.55 7.79
C ARG A 86 6.87 -10.09 7.55
N PHE A 87 6.40 -9.52 6.44
CA PHE A 87 6.59 -8.10 6.17
C PHE A 87 5.83 -7.25 7.19
N ILE A 88 4.56 -7.57 7.44
CA ILE A 88 3.74 -6.85 8.43
C ILE A 88 4.34 -6.93 9.84
N ASP A 89 4.91 -8.06 10.24
CA ASP A 89 5.54 -8.22 11.56
C ASP A 89 6.72 -7.26 11.73
N ILE A 90 7.55 -7.08 10.70
CA ILE A 90 8.64 -6.09 10.70
C ILE A 90 8.11 -4.66 10.84
N ILE A 91 7.01 -4.36 10.14
CA ILE A 91 6.37 -3.04 10.24
C ILE A 91 5.88 -2.79 11.68
N VAL A 92 5.22 -3.78 12.30
CA VAL A 92 4.73 -3.69 13.68
C VAL A 92 5.88 -3.49 14.68
N GLU A 93 6.97 -4.25 14.54
CA GLU A 93 8.14 -4.08 15.38
C GLU A 93 8.76 -2.69 15.25
N LYS A 94 8.79 -2.14 14.03
CA LYS A 94 9.30 -0.79 13.79
C LYS A 94 8.40 0.26 14.43
N ILE A 95 7.08 0.13 14.31
CA ILE A 95 6.10 1.05 14.92
C ILE A 95 6.24 1.07 16.45
N LYS A 96 6.33 -0.10 17.08
CA LYS A 96 6.53 -0.21 18.54
C LYS A 96 7.76 0.56 19.02
N LYS A 97 8.83 0.60 18.22
CA LYS A 97 10.08 1.32 18.55
C LYS A 97 9.96 2.84 18.37
N LEU A 98 9.01 3.31 17.56
CA LEU A 98 8.88 4.73 17.25
C LEU A 98 8.14 5.50 18.36
N ASN A 99 7.40 4.85 19.27
CA ASN A 99 6.58 5.51 20.31
C ASN A 99 5.63 6.60 19.75
N GLU A 100 5.27 6.51 18.47
CA GLU A 100 4.45 7.51 17.78
C GLU A 100 2.95 7.19 17.88
N VAL A 101 2.13 8.23 17.78
CA VAL A 101 0.66 8.16 17.87
C VAL A 101 0.07 7.57 16.59
N ASP A 102 -1.00 6.78 16.74
CA ASP A 102 -1.81 6.26 15.64
C ASP A 102 -2.20 7.36 14.64
N GLY A 103 -2.17 7.01 13.35
CA GLY A 103 -2.54 7.91 12.24
C GLY A 103 -1.39 8.73 11.63
N LYS A 104 -0.23 8.85 12.31
CA LYS A 104 0.94 9.58 11.78
C LYS A 104 1.90 8.72 10.96
N ILE A 105 1.87 7.41 11.15
CA ILE A 105 2.81 6.49 10.51
C ILE A 105 2.21 6.00 9.19
N LYS A 106 2.95 6.20 8.09
CA LYS A 106 2.55 5.73 6.77
C LYS A 106 3.56 4.73 6.22
N LEU A 107 3.06 3.73 5.52
CA LEU A 107 3.82 2.84 4.66
C LEU A 107 3.81 3.44 3.26
N ARG A 108 4.95 3.96 2.81
CA ARG A 108 5.12 4.51 1.46
C ARG A 108 5.65 3.45 0.51
N PHE A 109 4.94 3.24 -0.59
CA PHE A 109 5.32 2.43 -1.74
C PHE A 109 5.89 3.33 -2.84
N ILE A 110 7.04 2.94 -3.38
CA ILE A 110 7.72 3.61 -4.50
C ILE A 110 7.82 2.60 -5.63
N LYS A 111 7.37 2.99 -6.83
CA LYS A 111 7.33 2.08 -7.97
C LYS A 111 8.74 1.92 -8.55
N GLU A 112 9.27 0.70 -8.51
CA GLU A 112 10.58 0.38 -9.09
C GLU A 112 10.42 -0.09 -10.54
N LYS A 113 9.46 -1.00 -10.76
CA LYS A 113 9.06 -1.52 -12.07
C LYS A 113 7.64 -2.07 -11.97
N VAL A 114 7.14 -2.65 -13.07
CA VAL A 114 5.84 -3.32 -13.09
C VAL A 114 5.78 -4.37 -11.96
N ASN A 115 4.75 -4.28 -11.13
CA ASN A 115 4.49 -5.17 -10.01
C ASN A 115 5.62 -5.29 -8.97
N LYS A 116 6.56 -4.34 -8.91
CA LYS A 116 7.62 -4.32 -7.90
C LYS A 116 7.77 -2.94 -7.27
N TYR A 117 7.71 -2.91 -5.94
CA TYR A 117 7.65 -1.68 -5.17
C TYR A 117 8.64 -1.71 -4.01
N SER A 118 9.46 -0.67 -3.88
CA SER A 118 10.21 -0.42 -2.65
C SER A 118 9.30 0.21 -1.61
N THR A 119 9.55 -0.08 -0.33
CA THR A 119 8.76 0.46 0.77
C THR A 119 9.60 1.16 1.82
N LYS A 120 9.04 2.23 2.38
CA LYS A 120 9.61 2.98 3.51
C LYS A 120 8.51 3.25 4.53
N ILE A 121 8.86 3.16 5.81
CA ILE A 121 8.01 3.69 6.88
C ILE A 121 8.37 5.16 7.06
N ILE A 122 7.36 6.03 7.04
CA ILE A 122 7.50 7.47 7.27
C ILE A 122 6.61 7.87 8.45
N VAL A 123 7.05 8.88 9.19
CA VAL A 123 6.27 9.55 10.23
C VAL A 123 5.98 10.95 9.71
N GLU A 124 4.70 11.33 9.65
CA GLU A 124 4.33 12.72 9.38
C GLU A 124 4.47 13.54 10.66
N VAL A 125 5.21 14.65 10.54
CA VAL A 125 5.52 15.61 11.60
C VAL A 125 4.58 16.80 11.47
#